data_AF-A0A1W9R0E4-F1
#
_entry.id   AF-A0A1W9R0E4-F1
#
_cell.length_a   1.000
_cell.length_b   1.000
_cell.length_c   1.000
_cell.angle_alpha   90.00
_cell.angle_beta   90.00
_cell.angle_gamma   90.00
#
_symmetry.space_group_name_H-M   'P 1'
#
loop_
_entity.id
_entity.type
_entity.pdbx_description
1 polymer ?
#
loop_
_entity_poly.entity_id
_entity_poly.type
_entity_poly.pdbx_seq_one_letter_code
_entity_poly.pdbx_strand_id
1 'polypeptide(L)' 'MKQKFTILAAAILMMATITNATVWRVSNRVINGITVNADFHTLQDAINGASAGDTLYLMGSKNNYGNGTFD' A
#
# COMPACT_ATOMS: atom_id res chain seq x y z
N MET A 1 23.54 -36.67 1.90
CA MET A 1 23.79 -35.23 2.15
C MET A 1 23.05 -34.32 1.17
N LYS A 2 23.06 -34.61 -0.15
CA LYS A 2 22.39 -33.79 -1.18
C LYS A 2 20.87 -33.59 -0.95
N GLN A 3 20.13 -34.66 -0.63
CA GLN A 3 18.68 -34.57 -0.38
C GLN A 3 18.29 -33.68 0.81
N LYS A 4 19.05 -33.72 1.91
CA LYS A 4 18.79 -32.86 3.09
C LYS A 4 18.99 -31.39 2.75
N PHE A 5 20.01 -31.10 1.94
CA PHE A 5 20.28 -29.74 1.46
C PHE A 5 19.18 -29.25 0.52
N THR A 6 18.67 -30.10 -0.36
CA THR A 6 17.54 -29.77 -1.26
C THR A 6 16.26 -29.45 -0.48
N ILE A 7 15.93 -30.24 0.55
CA ILE A 7 14.75 -30.00 1.39
C ILE A 7 14.87 -28.67 2.15
N LEU A 8 16.06 -28.38 2.71
CA LEU A 8 16.30 -27.13 3.40
C LEU A 8 16.21 -25.91 2.47
N ALA A 9 16.79 -26.01 1.27
CA ALA A 9 16.72 -24.94 0.27
C ALA A 9 15.27 -24.68 -0.18
N ALA A 10 14.47 -25.74 -0.39
CA ALA A 10 13.06 -25.61 -0.73
C ALA A 10 12.24 -24.96 0.40
N ALA A 11 12.51 -25.32 1.66
CA ALA A 11 11.86 -24.71 2.81
C ALA A 11 12.16 -23.20 2.91
N ILE A 12 13.41 -22.79 2.67
CA ILE A 12 13.80 -21.38 2.69
C ILE A 12 13.11 -20.59 1.57
N LEU A 13 13.05 -21.13 0.34
CA LEU A 13 12.34 -20.46 -0.75
C LEU A 13 10.84 -20.34 -0.50
N MET A 14 10.21 -21.31 0.16
CA MET A 14 8.79 -21.23 0.53
C MET A 14 8.50 -20.19 1.62
N MET A 15 9.52 -19.79 2.39
CA MET A 15 9.42 -18.72 3.39
C MET A 15 9.78 -17.34 2.84
N ALA A 16 10.24 -17.23 1.58
CA ALA A 16 10.57 -15.96 0.98
C ALA A 16 9.28 -15.19 0.63
N THR A 17 8.96 -14.16 1.42
CA THR A 17 7.89 -13.23 1.11
C THR A 17 8.37 -12.20 0.10
N ILE A 18 7.62 -12.00 -0.99
CA ILE A 18 7.86 -10.87 -1.90
C ILE A 18 7.29 -9.62 -1.23
N THR A 19 8.16 -8.77 -0.68
CA THR A 19 7.78 -7.42 -0.22
C THR A 19 7.73 -6.49 -1.43
N ASN A 20 6.53 -6.29 -1.98
CA ASN A 20 6.32 -5.28 -3.01
C ASN A 20 5.95 -3.97 -2.33
N ALA A 21 6.74 -2.92 -2.56
CA ALA A 21 6.37 -1.57 -2.19
C ALA A 21 5.40 -1.02 -3.25
N THR A 22 4.17 -0.73 -2.83
CA THR A 22 3.12 -0.16 -3.69
C THR A 22 3.03 1.34 -3.47
N VAL A 23 2.77 2.10 -4.55
CA VAL A 23 2.44 3.53 -4.47
C VAL A 23 0.94 3.69 -4.56
N TRP A 24 0.31 4.06 -3.45
CA TRP A 24 -1.13 4.30 -3.36
C TRP A 24 -1.43 5.78 -3.62
N ARG A 25 -2.30 6.07 -4.57
CA ARG A 25 -2.75 7.43 -4.88
C ARG A 25 -3.92 7.77 -3.99
N VAL A 26 -3.82 8.89 -3.27
CA VAL A 26 -4.86 9.39 -2.38
C VAL A 26 -5.36 10.73 -2.91
N SER A 27 -6.63 10.80 -3.28
CA SER A 27 -7.24 12.03 -3.81
C SER A 27 -8.71 12.16 -3.44
N ASN A 28 -9.11 13.29 -2.86
CA ASN A 28 -10.51 13.68 -2.68
C ASN A 28 -10.87 14.87 -3.58
N ARG A 29 -10.04 15.12 -4.59
CA ARG A 29 -10.18 16.26 -5.48
C ARG A 29 -11.36 16.03 -6.43
N VAL A 30 -12.21 17.04 -6.54
CA VAL A 30 -13.33 17.08 -7.48
C VAL A 30 -13.03 18.11 -8.57
N ILE A 31 -13.09 17.69 -9.84
CA ILE A 31 -12.92 18.53 -11.01
C ILE A 31 -14.22 18.46 -11.82
N ASN A 32 -14.88 19.61 -12.04
CA ASN A 32 -16.14 19.70 -12.76
C ASN A 32 -17.24 18.77 -12.21
N GLY A 33 -17.30 18.60 -10.89
CA GLY A 33 -18.27 17.72 -10.22
C GLY A 33 -17.89 16.23 -10.22
N ILE A 34 -16.74 15.85 -10.80
CA ILE A 34 -16.27 14.47 -10.88
C ILE A 34 -15.06 14.28 -9.97
N THR A 35 -15.11 13.26 -9.11
CA THR A 35 -13.97 12.88 -8.26
C THR A 35 -12.85 12.28 -9.11
N VAL A 36 -11.62 12.75 -8.90
CA VAL A 36 -10.43 12.22 -9.58
C VAL A 36 -10.25 10.75 -9.20
N ASN A 37 -9.95 9.91 -10.20
CA ASN A 37 -9.67 8.49 -9.97
C ASN A 37 -8.42 8.32 -9.09
N ALA A 38 -8.59 7.68 -7.94
CA ALA A 38 -7.56 7.41 -6.96
C ALA A 38 -7.86 6.09 -6.26
N ASP A 39 -6.85 5.51 -5.61
CA ASP A 39 -6.98 4.24 -4.94
C ASP A 39 -7.71 4.42 -3.59
N PHE A 40 -7.55 5.59 -2.96
CA PHE A 40 -8.30 6.02 -1.78
C PHE A 40 -8.74 7.48 -1.86
N HIS A 41 -9.82 7.80 -1.12
CA HIS A 41 -10.38 9.16 -1.04
C HIS A 41 -10.26 9.80 0.35
N THR A 42 -9.87 9.05 1.39
CA THR A 42 -9.61 9.59 2.74
C THR A 42 -8.22 9.20 3.21
N LEU A 43 -7.67 9.94 4.18
CA LEU A 43 -6.35 9.64 4.74
C LEU A 43 -6.37 8.32 5.54
N GLN A 44 -7.41 8.07 6.33
CA GLN A 44 -7.48 6.87 7.15
C GLN A 44 -7.61 5.59 6.31
N ASP A 45 -8.41 5.61 5.23
CA ASP A 45 -8.54 4.43 4.36
C ASP A 45 -7.20 4.08 3.70
N ALA A 46 -6.43 5.10 3.32
CA ALA A 46 -5.10 4.91 2.76
C ALA A 46 -4.12 4.33 3.79
N ILE A 47 -4.18 4.76 5.05
CA ILE A 47 -3.36 4.19 6.14
C ILE A 47 -3.73 2.74 6.37
N ASN A 48 -5.02 2.43 6.47
CA ASN A 48 -5.52 1.07 6.73
C ASN A 48 -5.18 0.09 5.58
N GLY A 49 -5.14 0.58 4.34
CA GLY A 49 -4.83 -0.23 3.16
C GLY A 49 -3.34 -0.41 2.88
N ALA A 50 -2.48 0.44 3.46
CA ALA A 50 -1.05 0.40 3.23
C ALA A 50 -0.35 -0.66 4.09
N SER A 51 0.63 -1.35 3.51
CA SER A 51 1.56 -2.21 4.23
C SER A 51 2.89 -1.50 4.48
N ALA A 52 3.67 -2.03 5.42
CA ALA A 52 5.02 -1.52 5.67
C ALA A 52 5.85 -1.56 4.38
N GLY A 53 6.41 -0.41 4.00
CA GLY A 53 7.18 -0.23 2.76
C GLY A 53 6.39 0.41 1.62
N ASP A 54 5.07 0.53 1.72
CA ASP A 54 4.27 1.29 0.75
C ASP A 54 4.50 2.79 0.86
N THR A 55 4.16 3.52 -0.22
CA THR A 55 4.16 4.98 -0.26
C THR A 55 2.76 5.51 -0.50
N LEU A 56 2.31 6.44 0.35
CA LEU A 56 1.07 7.19 0.13
C LEU A 56 1.36 8.48 -0.64
N TYR A 57 0.91 8.56 -1.88
CA TYR A 57 0.99 9.76 -2.71
C TYR A 57 -0.29 10.59 -2.56
N LEU A 58 -0.25 11.57 -1.66
CA LEU A 58 -1.35 12.50 -1.42
C LEU A 58 -1.37 13.60 -2.50
N MET A 59 -2.45 13.64 -3.27
CA MET A 59 -2.64 14.66 -4.29
C MET A 59 -3.08 15.99 -3.66
N GLY A 60 -2.63 17.11 -4.23
CA GLY A 60 -3.08 18.43 -3.79
C GLY A 60 -4.61 18.59 -3.96
N SER A 61 -5.28 19.01 -2.89
CA SER A 61 -6.73 19.24 -2.87
C SER A 61 -7.09 20.41 -1.97
N LYS A 62 -8.21 21.08 -2.29
CA LYS A 62 -8.83 22.11 -1.43
C LYS A 62 -9.70 21.51 -0.32
N ASN A 63 -10.05 20.23 -0.44
CA ASN A 63 -10.90 19.51 0.50
C ASN A 63 -10.03 18.81 1.55
N ASN A 64 -10.50 18.75 2.80
CA ASN A 64 -9.82 18.01 3.86
C ASN A 64 -9.96 16.49 3.63
N TYR A 65 -8.84 15.75 3.74
CA TYR A 65 -8.81 14.28 3.64
C TYR A 65 -9.33 13.55 4.89
N GLY A 66 -9.63 14.29 5.95
CA GLY A 66 -9.92 13.75 7.28
C GLY A 66 -8.64 13.50 8.07
N ASN A 67 -8.82 13.14 9.34
CA ASN A 67 -7.71 12.75 10.20
C ASN A 67 -7.21 11.35 9.82
N GLY A 68 -5.92 11.11 10.05
CA GLY A 68 -5.31 9.79 9.95
C GLY A 68 -4.58 9.46 11.26
N THR A 69 -4.77 8.25 11.76
CA THR A 69 -4.03 7.70 12.90
C THR A 69 -3.32 6.43 12.46
N PHE A 70 -2.06 6.31 12.88
CA PHE A 70 -1.29 5.07 12.76
C PHE A 70 -1.45 4.32 14.06
N ASP A 71 -1.90 3.07 13.97
CA ASP A 71 -1.98 2.13 15.10
C ASP A 71 -0.67 1.33 15.23
#